data_AF-A0A9Q3BR28-F1
#
_entry.id   AF-A0A9Q3BR28-F1
#
_cell.length_a   1.000
_cell.length_b   1.000
_cell.length_c   1.000
_cell.angle_alpha   90.00
_cell.angle_beta   90.00
_cell.angle_gamma   90.00
#
_symmetry.space_group_name_H-M   'P 1'
#
loop_
_entity.id
_entity.type
_entity.pdbx_description
1 polymer ?
#
loop_
_entity_poly.entity_id
_entity_poly.type
_entity_poly.pdbx_seq_one_letter_code
_entity_poly.pdbx_strand_id
1 'polypeptide(L)'
;MLEKESHNANRCIQFSFEYAKERWEKSHKPPDFKGEDLVLVSTLKLNNIKGPKELTYSFASTLMIGEINFLNDIQLELTGEVMKKHPKSTVSLIKPYSSSEKELFPLRNKAPLEAHPLEEEEENKIEKVLK
;
A
#
# COMPACT_ATOMS: atom_id res chain seq x y z
N MET A 1 -35.19 -10.32 -34.09
CA MET A 1 -35.37 -9.54 -32.85
C MET A 1 -34.16 -9.66 -31.94
N LEU A 2 -33.70 -10.88 -31.60
CA LEU A 2 -32.56 -11.10 -30.70
C LEU A 2 -31.25 -10.39 -31.10
N GLU A 3 -30.90 -10.31 -32.39
CA GLU A 3 -29.66 -9.62 -32.81
C GLU A 3 -29.68 -8.12 -32.52
N LYS A 4 -30.85 -7.48 -32.67
CA LYS A 4 -31.01 -6.05 -32.36
C LYS A 4 -30.91 -5.79 -30.87
N GLU A 5 -31.45 -6.69 -30.06
CA GLU A 5 -31.36 -6.63 -28.59
C GLU A 5 -29.92 -6.88 -28.11
N SER A 6 -29.24 -7.89 -28.65
CA SER A 6 -27.83 -8.17 -28.36
C SER A 6 -26.93 -7.00 -28.77
N HIS A 7 -27.17 -6.41 -29.94
CA HIS A 7 -26.43 -5.24 -30.40
C HIS A 7 -26.63 -4.03 -29.47
N ASN A 8 -27.86 -3.77 -29.03
CA ASN A 8 -28.15 -2.69 -28.09
C ASN A 8 -27.53 -2.97 -26.71
N ALA A 9 -27.58 -4.21 -26.23
CA ALA A 9 -26.94 -4.60 -24.97
C ALA A 9 -25.42 -4.36 -25.02
N ASN A 10 -24.75 -4.75 -26.13
CA ASN A 10 -23.33 -4.50 -26.33
C ASN A 10 -23.00 -3.00 -26.35
N ARG A 11 -23.82 -2.17 -27.01
CA ARG A 11 -23.64 -0.71 -26.97
C ARG A 11 -23.77 -0.16 -25.56
N CYS A 12 -24.77 -0.61 -24.77
CA CYS A 12 -24.93 -0.16 -23.39
C CYS A 12 -23.71 -0.50 -22.53
N ILE A 13 -23.11 -1.67 -22.72
CA ILE A 13 -21.88 -2.08 -22.04
C ILE A 13 -20.71 -1.17 -22.46
N GLN A 14 -20.55 -0.92 -23.76
CA GLN A 14 -19.49 -0.05 -24.27
C GLN A 14 -19.62 1.38 -23.73
N PHE A 15 -20.82 1.96 -23.78
CA PHE A 15 -21.03 3.32 -23.24
C PHE A 15 -20.81 3.40 -21.74
N SER A 16 -21.21 2.37 -20.98
CA SER A 16 -20.93 2.30 -19.54
C SER A 16 -19.42 2.26 -19.26
N PHE A 17 -18.69 1.45 -20.03
CA PHE A 17 -17.23 1.36 -19.92
C PHE A 17 -16.53 2.67 -20.31
N GLU A 18 -16.92 3.28 -21.43
CA GLU A 18 -16.38 4.57 -21.89
C GLU A 18 -16.65 5.68 -20.88
N TYR A 19 -17.87 5.76 -20.36
CA TYR A 19 -18.23 6.73 -19.32
C TYR A 19 -17.39 6.54 -18.05
N ALA A 20 -17.22 5.30 -17.59
CA ALA A 20 -16.41 5.00 -16.42
C ALA A 20 -14.93 5.36 -16.67
N LYS A 21 -14.40 5.05 -17.85
CA LYS A 21 -13.04 5.38 -18.28
C LYS A 21 -12.83 6.89 -18.30
N GLU A 22 -13.68 7.65 -18.98
CA GLU A 22 -13.56 9.11 -19.04
C GLU A 22 -13.65 9.75 -17.64
N ARG A 23 -14.57 9.28 -16.80
CA ARG A 23 -14.71 9.76 -15.42
C ARG A 23 -13.44 9.48 -14.63
N TRP A 24 -12.86 8.30 -14.79
CA TRP A 24 -11.62 7.92 -14.13
C TRP A 24 -10.46 8.78 -14.64
N GLU A 25 -10.27 8.93 -15.94
CA GLU A 25 -9.22 9.77 -16.54
C GLU A 25 -9.33 11.25 -16.11
N LYS A 26 -10.55 11.79 -15.97
CA LYS A 26 -10.79 13.16 -15.52
C LYS A 26 -10.45 13.38 -14.04
N SER A 27 -10.69 12.38 -13.19
CA SER A 27 -10.56 12.50 -11.73
C SER A 27 -9.24 11.97 -11.19
N HIS A 28 -8.64 10.99 -11.86
CA HIS A 28 -7.42 10.34 -11.43
C HIS A 28 -6.21 11.17 -11.83
N LYS A 29 -5.47 11.65 -10.83
CA LYS A 29 -4.14 12.21 -11.01
C LYS A 29 -3.14 11.18 -10.51
N PRO A 30 -2.23 10.67 -11.36
CA PRO A 30 -1.16 9.83 -10.87
C PRO A 30 -0.34 10.62 -9.84
N PRO A 31 0.16 9.98 -8.77
CA PRO A 31 1.06 10.65 -7.84
C PRO A 31 2.35 11.05 -8.57
N ASP A 32 2.78 12.29 -8.40
CA ASP A 32 4.05 12.77 -8.95
C ASP A 32 5.17 12.42 -7.96
N PHE A 33 5.65 11.18 -8.05
CA PHE A 33 6.77 10.70 -7.25
C PHE A 33 8.09 11.19 -7.83
N LYS A 34 9.01 11.61 -6.96
CA LYS A 34 10.39 11.94 -7.31
C LYS A 34 11.35 10.95 -6.67
N GLY A 35 12.56 10.88 -7.22
CA GLY A 35 13.66 10.18 -6.53
C GLY A 35 13.86 10.78 -5.14
N GLU A 36 14.17 9.94 -4.16
CA GLU A 36 14.35 10.27 -2.73
C GLU A 36 13.06 10.58 -1.95
N ASP A 37 11.89 10.55 -2.58
CA ASP A 37 10.63 10.71 -1.83
C ASP A 37 10.41 9.54 -0.86
N LEU A 38 9.89 9.87 0.32
CA LEU A 38 9.44 8.90 1.31
C LEU A 38 8.06 8.38 0.93
N VAL A 39 7.90 7.06 0.94
CA VAL A 39 6.66 6.39 0.56
C VAL A 39 6.31 5.22 1.47
N LEU A 40 5.01 4.96 1.58
CA LEU A 40 4.45 3.79 2.24
C LEU A 40 4.14 2.71 1.22
N VAL A 41 4.58 1.48 1.48
CA VAL A 41 4.42 0.35 0.55
C VAL A 41 3.37 -0.61 1.08
N SER A 42 2.43 -1.02 0.24
CA SER A 42 1.35 -1.92 0.66
C SER A 42 1.89 -3.26 1.16
N THR A 43 1.34 -3.76 2.26
CA THR A 43 1.67 -5.07 2.83
C THR A 43 1.27 -6.23 1.92
N LEU A 44 0.35 -6.00 0.95
CA LEU A 44 0.03 -6.95 -0.12
C LEU A 44 1.26 -7.33 -0.96
N LYS A 45 2.20 -6.39 -1.14
CA LYS A 45 3.47 -6.66 -1.83
C LYS A 45 4.45 -7.42 -0.93
N LEU A 46 4.35 -7.21 0.37
CA LEU A 46 5.29 -7.73 1.36
C LEU A 46 4.88 -9.07 1.97
N ASN A 47 3.73 -9.64 1.55
CA ASN A 47 3.22 -10.98 1.85
C ASN A 47 4.32 -11.89 2.42
N ASN A 48 4.36 -11.98 3.76
CA ASN A 48 5.28 -12.67 4.67
C ASN A 48 5.60 -11.84 5.93
N ILE A 49 4.90 -10.72 6.20
CA ILE A 49 4.90 -10.17 7.56
C ILE A 49 4.22 -11.23 8.44
N LYS A 50 4.99 -11.87 9.32
CA LYS A 50 4.49 -12.89 10.24
C LYS A 50 3.47 -12.21 11.16
N GLY A 51 2.21 -12.65 11.16
CA GLY A 51 1.19 -12.10 12.05
C GLY A 51 -0.24 -12.47 11.64
N PRO A 52 -1.22 -12.30 12.55
CA PRO A 52 -2.63 -12.52 12.26
C PRO A 52 -3.13 -11.55 11.18
N LYS A 53 -3.75 -12.09 10.12
CA LYS A 53 -4.24 -11.31 8.94
C LYS A 53 -5.21 -10.18 9.29
N GLU A 54 -5.89 -10.28 10.44
CA GLU A 54 -6.87 -9.27 10.88
C GLU A 54 -6.22 -8.04 11.54
N LEU A 55 -4.96 -8.16 11.99
CA LEU A 55 -4.21 -7.08 12.66
C LEU A 55 -3.06 -6.52 11.81
N THR A 56 -2.87 -7.02 10.59
CA THR A 56 -1.84 -6.47 9.69
C THR A 56 -2.27 -5.14 9.11
N TYR A 57 -1.48 -4.09 9.34
CA TYR A 57 -1.66 -2.81 8.66
C TYR A 57 -1.64 -2.98 7.13
N SER A 58 -2.41 -2.15 6.43
CA SER A 58 -2.49 -2.20 4.96
C SER A 58 -1.21 -1.72 4.26
N PHE A 59 -0.34 -1.00 4.98
CA PHE A 59 0.93 -0.47 4.50
C PHE A 59 2.04 -0.76 5.50
N ALA A 60 3.20 -1.14 4.98
CA ALA A 60 4.43 -1.29 5.74
C ALA A 60 5.11 0.06 5.94
N SER A 61 6.19 0.03 6.72
CA SER A 61 7.03 1.16 7.08
C SER A 61 7.43 2.05 5.90
N THR A 62 7.83 3.27 6.23
CA THR A 62 8.30 4.28 5.28
C THR A 62 9.61 3.83 4.61
N LEU A 63 9.63 3.83 3.28
CA LEU A 63 10.78 3.49 2.45
C LEU A 63 11.08 4.65 1.49
N MET A 64 12.34 4.80 1.09
CA MET A 64 12.73 5.82 0.11
C MET A 64 12.61 5.28 -1.31
N ILE A 65 12.20 6.14 -2.24
CA ILE A 65 12.30 5.88 -3.67
C ILE A 65 13.75 6.04 -4.11
N GLY A 66 14.33 4.99 -4.70
CA GLY A 66 15.66 5.08 -5.33
C GLY A 66 15.56 5.61 -6.75
N GLU A 67 15.00 4.81 -7.66
CA GLU A 67 14.89 5.15 -9.09
C GLU A 67 13.49 4.89 -9.63
N ILE A 68 13.02 5.77 -10.51
CA ILE A 68 11.75 5.62 -11.22
C ILE A 68 12.07 5.13 -12.63
N ASN A 69 11.79 3.85 -12.90
CA ASN A 69 12.20 3.19 -14.14
C ASN A 69 11.18 3.43 -15.28
N PHE A 70 9.89 3.33 -14.97
CA PHE A 70 8.78 3.50 -15.92
C PHE A 70 7.58 4.15 -15.23
N LEU A 71 6.58 4.58 -16.02
CA LEU A 71 5.37 5.28 -15.55
C LEU A 71 4.68 4.63 -14.34
N ASN A 72 4.78 3.29 -14.23
CA ASN A 72 4.17 2.52 -13.15
C ASN A 72 5.16 1.74 -12.27
N ASP A 73 6.46 1.75 -12.57
CA ASP A 73 7.45 0.91 -11.88
C ASP A 73 8.50 1.74 -11.15
N ILE A 74 8.53 1.56 -9.83
CA ILE A 74 9.40 2.28 -8.91
C ILE A 74 10.35 1.30 -8.21
N GLN A 75 11.63 1.64 -8.18
CA GLN A 75 12.63 0.92 -7.40
C GLN A 75 12.77 1.59 -6.03
N LEU A 76 12.56 0.80 -4.99
CA LEU A 76 12.61 1.24 -3.61
C LEU A 76 13.95 0.85 -2.99
N GLU A 77 14.45 1.72 -2.13
CA GLU A 77 15.55 1.40 -1.25
C GLU A 77 15.02 0.63 -0.04
N LEU A 78 15.33 -0.66 0.01
CA LEU A 78 14.85 -1.56 1.06
C LEU A 78 15.83 -1.54 2.24
N THR A 79 15.31 -1.36 3.46
CA THR A 79 16.11 -1.34 4.70
C THR A 79 15.58 -2.36 5.71
N GLY A 80 16.44 -2.81 6.62
CA GLY A 80 16.06 -3.72 7.71
C GLY A 80 15.49 -5.08 7.25
N GLU A 81 14.33 -5.46 7.79
CA GLU A 81 13.69 -6.77 7.57
C GLU A 81 13.20 -6.99 6.13
N VAL A 82 12.98 -5.90 5.38
CA VAL A 82 12.48 -5.97 4.00
C VAL A 82 13.59 -6.05 2.94
N MET A 83 14.89 -6.02 3.32
CA MET A 83 16.01 -6.16 2.38
C MET A 83 15.97 -7.43 1.53
N LYS A 84 15.37 -8.51 2.03
CA LYS A 84 15.26 -9.79 1.31
C LYS A 84 14.16 -9.79 0.25
N LYS A 85 13.34 -8.74 0.16
CA LYS A 85 12.20 -8.64 -0.77
C LYS A 85 12.60 -7.97 -2.09
N HIS A 86 11.71 -8.04 -3.08
CA HIS A 86 11.97 -7.41 -4.38
C HIS A 86 11.86 -5.88 -4.30
N PRO A 87 12.90 -5.13 -4.71
CA PRO A 87 12.95 -3.68 -4.60
C PRO A 87 11.98 -2.97 -5.55
N LYS A 88 11.55 -3.63 -6.64
CA LYS A 88 10.61 -3.06 -7.63
C LYS A 88 9.16 -3.16 -7.17
N SER A 89 8.45 -2.04 -7.13
CA SER A 89 7.03 -1.92 -6.76
C SER A 89 6.24 -1.17 -7.83
N THR A 90 4.95 -1.48 -7.95
CA THR A 90 4.05 -0.69 -8.79
C THR A 90 3.57 0.56 -8.04
N VAL A 91 3.39 1.66 -8.77
CA VAL A 91 2.83 2.94 -8.27
C VAL A 91 1.50 2.74 -7.54
N SER A 92 0.67 1.81 -7.99
CA SER A 92 -0.63 1.48 -7.39
C SER A 92 -0.56 0.94 -5.96
N LEU A 93 0.58 0.36 -5.58
CA LEU A 93 0.80 -0.24 -4.25
C LEU A 93 1.56 0.71 -3.32
N ILE A 94 1.80 1.95 -3.75
CA ILE A 94 2.61 2.93 -3.04
C ILE A 94 1.76 4.14 -2.71
N LYS A 95 1.92 4.67 -1.50
CA LYS A 95 1.32 5.95 -1.10
C LYS A 95 2.41 6.96 -0.75
N PRO A 96 2.26 8.24 -1.13
CA PRO A 96 3.17 9.28 -0.67
C PRO A 96 3.11 9.38 0.85
N TYR A 97 4.28 9.41 1.49
CA TYR A 97 4.39 9.64 2.93
C TYR A 97 4.62 11.13 3.17
N SER A 98 3.64 11.80 3.77
CA SER A 98 3.84 13.14 4.31
C SER A 98 4.28 12.98 5.76
N SER A 99 5.52 13.39 6.07
CA SER A 99 5.90 13.62 7.45
C SER A 99 4.90 14.62 8.04
N SER A 100 4.36 14.36 9.24
CA SER A 100 3.52 15.35 9.90
C SER A 100 4.39 16.56 10.22
N GLU A 101 4.23 17.63 9.46
CA GLU A 101 4.84 18.92 9.72
C GLU A 101 4.40 19.40 11.10
N LYS A 102 5.33 19.29 12.06
CA LYS A 102 5.11 19.68 13.46
C LYS A 102 4.71 21.15 13.58
N GLU A 103 5.12 21.97 12.61
CA GLU A 103 4.83 23.40 12.55
C GLU A 103 3.42 23.71 12.04
N LEU A 104 2.91 22.94 11.07
CA LEU A 104 1.59 23.14 10.47
C LEU A 104 0.46 22.50 11.29
N PHE A 105 0.75 21.43 12.04
CA PHE A 105 -0.25 20.71 12.85
C PHE A 105 0.23 20.46 14.28
N PRO A 106 0.44 21.52 15.08
CA PRO A 106 0.95 21.40 16.46
C PRO A 106 0.03 20.59 17.39
N LEU A 107 -1.26 20.48 17.06
CA LEU A 107 -2.25 19.75 17.84
C LEU A 107 -2.21 18.22 17.65
N ARG A 108 -1.57 17.71 16.58
CA ARG A 108 -1.44 16.25 16.34
C ARG A 108 -0.52 15.57 17.37
N ASN A 109 0.42 16.30 17.96
CA ASN A 109 1.36 15.78 18.96
C ASN A 109 0.71 15.47 20.33
N LYS A 110 -0.56 15.84 20.54
CA LYS A 110 -1.25 15.63 21.82
C LYS A 110 -1.96 14.29 21.92
N ALA A 111 -2.13 13.58 20.80
CA ALA A 111 -2.57 12.19 20.86
C ALA A 111 -1.33 11.34 21.22
N PRO A 112 -1.36 10.55 22.29
CA PRO A 112 -0.35 9.53 22.49
C PRO A 112 -0.31 8.66 21.23
N LEU A 113 0.86 8.55 20.60
CA LEU A 113 1.11 7.39 19.75
C LEU A 113 1.06 6.20 20.71
N GLU A 114 -0.04 5.45 20.68
CA GLU A 114 -0.05 4.09 21.21
C GLU A 114 0.93 3.30 20.34
N ALA A 115 2.21 3.34 20.71
CA ALA A 115 3.16 2.33 20.28
C ALA A 115 2.64 1.03 20.89
N HIS A 116 2.22 0.11 20.02
CA HIS A 116 1.90 -1.25 20.46
C HIS A 116 3.12 -1.81 21.20
N PRO A 117 2.93 -2.50 22.34
CA PRO A 117 3.99 -3.33 22.89
C PRO A 117 4.41 -4.29 21.77
N LEU A 118 5.65 -4.20 21.31
CA LEU A 118 6.28 -5.37 20.72
C LEU A 118 6.34 -6.35 21.89
N GLU A 119 5.47 -7.35 21.88
CA GLU A 119 5.55 -8.44 22.85
C GLU A 119 6.99 -8.96 22.79
N GLU A 120 7.74 -8.77 23.88
CA GLU A 120 9.04 -9.38 24.04
C GLU A 120 8.83 -10.88 23.88
N GLU A 121 9.64 -11.52 23.03
CA GLU A 121 9.56 -12.97 22.79
C GLU A 121 9.81 -13.70 24.11
N GLU A 122 8.75 -14.01 24.87
CA GLU A 122 8.87 -14.87 26.04
C GLU A 122 9.29 -16.26 25.55
N GLU A 123 10.51 -16.64 25.89
CA GLU A 123 11.07 -17.96 25.64
C GLU A 123 10.12 -19.04 26.19
N ASN A 124 9.44 -19.74 25.27
CA ASN A 124 8.53 -20.85 25.58
C ASN A 124 9.22 -21.94 26.43
N LYS A 125 9.09 -21.84 27.76
CA LYS A 125 9.43 -22.92 28.70
C LYS A 125 8.24 -23.89 28.78
N ILE A 126 8.31 -24.97 28.01
CA ILE A 126 7.34 -26.07 28.07
C ILE A 126 7.64 -26.90 29.32
N GLU A 127 6.86 -26.74 30.39
CA GLU A 127 6.90 -27.64 31.54
C GLU A 127 6.09 -28.91 31.22
N LYS A 128 6.79 -30.05 31.11
CA LYS A 128 6.16 -31.36 30.93
C LYS A 128 5.49 -31.78 32.24
N VAL A 129 4.16 -31.82 32.25
CA VAL A 129 3.40 -32.49 33.31
C VAL A 129 3.49 -34.00 33.07
N LEU A 130 4.22 -34.72 33.94
CA LEU A 130 4.21 -36.18 33.98
C LEU A 130 2.94 -36.66 34.71
N LYS A 131 2.36 -37.76 34.19
CA LYS A 131 1.13 -38.40 34.61
C LYS A 131 1.35 -39.38 35.76
#